data_AF-A0A4W6BY95-F1
#
_entry.id   AF-A0A4W6BY95-F1
#
_cell.length_a   1.000
_cell.length_b   1.000
_cell.length_c   1.000
_cell.angle_alpha   90.00
_cell.angle_beta   90.00
_cell.angle_gamma   90.00
#
_symmetry.space_group_name_H-M   'P 1'
#
loop_
_entity.id
_entity.type
_entity.pdbx_description
1 polymer ?
#
loop_
_entity_poly.entity_id
_entity_poly.type
_entity_poly.pdbx_seq_one_letter_code
_entity_poly.pdbx_strand_id
1 'polypeptide(L)'
;MSAQKDCEFLVKRARELVSDDPCAAKAWLITARTLYPADFNIQYEMYIIELTVYQPTVWREISVITAALGLVPPNHEPTKTPEDLGRVKTKTRKGNDLRLLPCTSKAMLPFCLQLMLACFKLRAFTDNRDDLSLGHVVVLLQYDWPHGEMLFLKAVDKICQQGSFQYENFFNYVTNIDMLEEFAYLRTPEGGRIQLELLPNQGMLIKHHTVTRGITKGVKEDFRLAMERQVSRCGENLLSVLHRFCINEKIIIIQSLP
;
A
#
# COMPACT_ATOMS: atom_id res chain seq x y z
N MET A 1 -20.95 9.01 -45.26
CA MET A 1 -21.82 9.68 -44.27
C MET A 1 -22.24 8.79 -43.09
N SER A 2 -22.09 7.45 -43.12
CA SER A 2 -22.44 6.61 -41.96
C SER A 2 -21.37 6.63 -40.86
N ALA A 3 -20.09 6.47 -41.24
CA ALA A 3 -18.98 6.39 -40.28
C ALA A 3 -18.90 7.59 -39.32
N GLN A 4 -19.15 8.81 -39.79
CA GLN A 4 -19.15 10.01 -38.95
C GLN A 4 -20.24 9.97 -37.87
N LYS A 5 -21.45 9.50 -38.22
CA LYS A 5 -22.57 9.37 -37.27
C LYS A 5 -22.31 8.25 -36.26
N ASP A 6 -21.63 7.19 -36.70
CA ASP A 6 -21.25 6.07 -35.84
C ASP A 6 -20.18 6.49 -34.81
N CYS A 7 -19.15 7.26 -35.23
CA CYS A 7 -18.15 7.86 -34.34
C CYS A 7 -18.81 8.75 -33.27
N GLU A 8 -19.70 9.65 -33.70
CA GLU A 8 -20.41 10.57 -32.80
C GLU A 8 -21.30 9.83 -31.80
N PHE A 9 -21.96 8.75 -32.22
CA PHE A 9 -22.77 7.92 -31.34
C PHE A 9 -21.93 7.24 -30.26
N LEU A 10 -20.79 6.65 -30.63
CA LEU A 10 -19.90 5.96 -29.69
C LEU A 10 -19.31 6.92 -28.65
N VAL A 11 -18.90 8.11 -29.09
CA VAL A 11 -18.44 9.19 -28.20
C VAL A 11 -19.56 9.66 -27.27
N LYS A 12 -20.76 9.85 -27.79
CA LYS A 12 -21.92 10.27 -26.98
C LYS A 12 -22.23 9.24 -25.88
N ARG A 13 -22.23 7.94 -26.23
CA ARG A 13 -22.43 6.85 -25.26
C ARG A 13 -21.34 6.79 -24.21
N ALA A 14 -20.09 7.02 -24.59
CA ALA A 14 -19.01 7.12 -23.63
C ALA A 14 -19.27 8.26 -22.63
N ARG A 15 -19.58 9.48 -23.10
CA ARG A 15 -19.83 10.66 -22.26
C ARG A 15 -20.98 10.48 -21.27
N GLU A 16 -22.10 9.89 -21.70
CA GLU A 16 -23.26 9.61 -20.83
C GLU A 16 -22.90 8.70 -19.64
N LEU A 17 -21.90 7.82 -19.81
CA LEU A 17 -21.48 6.85 -18.81
C LEU A 17 -20.30 7.33 -17.96
N VAL A 18 -19.66 8.45 -18.29
CA VAL A 18 -18.44 8.90 -17.57
C VAL A 18 -18.71 9.16 -16.09
N SER A 19 -19.89 9.66 -15.71
CA SER A 19 -20.24 9.91 -14.30
C SER A 19 -20.67 8.64 -13.55
N ASP A 20 -21.35 7.73 -14.24
CA ASP A 20 -22.09 6.63 -13.62
C ASP A 20 -21.32 5.30 -13.67
N ASP A 21 -20.72 4.99 -14.83
CA ASP A 21 -19.86 3.82 -15.04
C ASP A 21 -18.66 4.18 -15.94
N PRO A 22 -17.58 4.72 -15.34
CA PRO A 22 -16.43 5.13 -16.14
C PRO A 22 -15.65 3.94 -16.72
N CYS A 23 -15.93 2.70 -16.33
CA CYS A 23 -15.37 1.50 -16.96
C CYS A 23 -16.10 1.18 -18.27
N ALA A 24 -17.43 1.22 -18.26
CA ALA A 24 -18.22 1.10 -19.48
C ALA A 24 -17.91 2.24 -20.47
N ALA A 25 -17.77 3.48 -19.99
CA ALA A 25 -17.37 4.63 -20.81
C ALA A 25 -16.03 4.39 -21.55
N LYS A 26 -15.03 3.83 -20.85
CA LYS A 26 -13.75 3.45 -21.45
C LYS A 26 -13.89 2.32 -22.47
N ALA A 27 -14.72 1.31 -22.19
CA ALA A 27 -14.97 0.22 -23.14
C ALA A 27 -15.58 0.73 -24.46
N TRP A 28 -16.48 1.70 -24.38
CA TRP A 28 -17.04 2.38 -25.56
C TRP A 28 -15.96 3.11 -26.37
N LEU A 29 -15.06 3.86 -25.73
CA LEU A 29 -13.98 4.57 -26.42
C LEU A 29 -12.92 3.64 -27.01
N ILE A 30 -12.57 2.55 -26.31
CA ILE A 30 -11.64 1.54 -26.84
C ILE A 30 -12.24 0.89 -28.08
N THR A 31 -13.53 0.57 -28.04
CA THR A 31 -14.28 0.04 -29.19
C THR A 31 -14.27 1.05 -30.33
N ALA A 32 -14.57 2.32 -30.05
CA ALA A 32 -14.56 3.40 -31.04
C ALA A 32 -13.18 3.58 -31.68
N ARG A 33 -12.10 3.57 -30.89
CA ARG A 33 -10.72 3.67 -31.39
C ARG A 33 -10.32 2.47 -32.23
N THR A 34 -10.83 1.28 -31.89
CA THR A 34 -10.56 0.06 -32.66
C THR A 34 -11.24 0.11 -34.03
N LEU A 35 -12.47 0.64 -34.09
CA LEU A 35 -13.24 0.78 -35.32
C LEU A 35 -12.78 1.98 -36.18
N TYR A 36 -12.38 3.08 -35.54
CA TYR A 36 -12.04 4.36 -36.17
C TYR A 36 -10.73 4.94 -35.61
N PRO A 37 -9.59 4.29 -35.86
CA PRO A 37 -8.32 4.65 -35.23
C PRO A 37 -7.77 6.02 -35.64
N ALA A 38 -8.16 6.54 -36.80
CA ALA A 38 -7.70 7.84 -37.32
C ALA A 38 -8.63 9.01 -36.96
N ASP A 39 -9.73 8.77 -36.23
CA ASP A 39 -10.69 9.81 -35.87
C ASP A 39 -10.17 10.65 -34.69
N PHE A 40 -9.94 11.95 -34.96
CA PHE A 40 -9.40 12.87 -33.97
C PHE A 40 -10.33 13.08 -32.76
N ASN A 41 -11.65 13.07 -32.98
CA ASN A 41 -12.62 13.31 -31.91
C ASN A 41 -12.63 12.14 -30.92
N ILE A 42 -12.54 10.90 -31.41
CA ILE A 42 -12.39 9.72 -30.55
C ILE A 42 -11.07 9.77 -29.76
N GLN A 43 -9.96 10.16 -30.40
CA GLN A 43 -8.67 10.29 -29.71
C GLN A 43 -8.69 11.39 -28.64
N TYR A 44 -9.27 12.54 -28.96
CA TYR A 44 -9.42 13.66 -28.04
C TYR A 44 -10.29 13.30 -26.84
N GLU A 45 -11.43 12.64 -27.07
CA GLU A 45 -12.33 12.21 -25.99
C GLU A 45 -11.74 11.11 -25.13
N MET A 46 -10.97 10.20 -25.73
CA MET A 46 -10.21 9.21 -24.96
C MET A 46 -9.18 9.92 -24.07
N TYR A 47 -8.47 10.93 -24.58
CA TYR A 47 -7.54 11.73 -23.78
C TYR A 47 -8.23 12.54 -22.67
N ILE A 48 -9.39 13.15 -22.92
CA ILE A 48 -10.15 13.90 -21.91
C ILE A 48 -10.73 12.97 -20.85
N ILE A 49 -11.26 11.81 -21.24
CA ILE A 49 -11.71 10.80 -20.29
C ILE A 49 -10.54 10.21 -19.53
N GLU A 50 -9.38 10.05 -20.17
CA GLU A 50 -8.15 9.74 -19.45
C GLU A 50 -7.84 10.85 -18.46
N LEU A 51 -7.71 12.13 -18.82
CA LEU A 51 -7.43 13.20 -17.86
C LEU A 51 -8.45 13.33 -16.71
N THR A 52 -9.74 13.19 -16.99
CA THR A 52 -10.81 13.28 -15.98
C THR A 52 -10.87 12.02 -15.09
N VAL A 53 -10.52 10.85 -15.62
CA VAL A 53 -10.49 9.56 -14.90
C VAL A 53 -9.07 9.19 -14.42
N TYR A 54 -8.03 9.97 -14.72
CA TYR A 54 -6.62 9.69 -14.37
C TYR A 54 -6.04 10.62 -13.30
N GLN A 55 -6.76 11.68 -12.89
CA GLN A 55 -6.53 12.29 -11.58
C GLN A 55 -6.91 11.38 -10.38
N PRO A 56 -7.39 10.14 -10.60
CA PRO A 56 -7.36 9.10 -9.58
C PRO A 56 -6.91 7.73 -10.15
N THR A 57 -5.92 7.61 -11.03
CA THR A 57 -5.50 6.26 -11.53
C THR A 57 -4.97 5.39 -10.38
N VAL A 58 -4.20 5.98 -9.48
CA VAL A 58 -3.72 5.35 -8.23
C VAL A 58 -4.90 5.00 -7.31
N TRP A 59 -5.92 5.85 -7.29
CA TRP A 59 -7.09 5.75 -6.42
C TRP A 59 -8.13 4.76 -6.92
N ARG A 60 -8.28 4.59 -8.24
CA ARG A 60 -9.14 3.56 -8.86
C ARG A 60 -8.51 2.20 -8.76
N GLU A 61 -7.20 2.06 -8.99
CA GLU A 61 -6.54 0.76 -8.79
C GLU A 61 -6.58 0.37 -7.31
N ILE A 62 -6.35 1.29 -6.37
CA ILE A 62 -6.40 0.99 -4.94
C ILE A 62 -7.83 0.83 -4.41
N SER A 63 -8.82 1.56 -4.95
CA SER A 63 -10.24 1.34 -4.61
C SER A 63 -10.80 0.06 -5.21
N VAL A 64 -10.40 -0.32 -6.44
CA VAL A 64 -10.75 -1.61 -7.05
C VAL A 64 -10.05 -2.75 -6.34
N ILE A 65 -8.79 -2.57 -5.93
CA ILE A 65 -8.04 -3.52 -5.09
C ILE A 65 -8.72 -3.66 -3.73
N THR A 66 -9.06 -2.56 -3.06
CA THR A 66 -9.69 -2.60 -1.72
C THR A 66 -11.12 -3.14 -1.79
N ALA A 67 -11.87 -2.81 -2.85
CA ALA A 67 -13.18 -3.40 -3.11
C ALA A 67 -13.06 -4.89 -3.46
N ALA A 68 -12.07 -5.31 -4.25
CA ALA A 68 -11.81 -6.72 -4.55
C ALA A 68 -11.36 -7.50 -3.31
N LEU A 69 -10.57 -6.90 -2.41
CA LEU A 69 -10.19 -7.51 -1.13
C LEU A 69 -11.39 -7.62 -0.16
N GLY A 70 -12.35 -6.68 -0.22
CA GLY A 70 -13.57 -6.68 0.60
C GLY A 70 -14.74 -7.50 0.06
N LEU A 71 -14.76 -7.84 -1.24
CA LEU A 71 -15.84 -8.57 -1.90
C LEU A 71 -15.58 -10.07 -2.07
N VAL A 72 -14.39 -10.56 -1.69
CA VAL A 72 -14.10 -12.01 -1.75
C VAL A 72 -14.71 -12.68 -0.50
N PRO A 73 -15.66 -13.63 -0.67
CA PRO A 73 -16.22 -14.35 0.46
C PRO A 73 -15.12 -15.12 1.22
N PRO A 74 -15.27 -15.36 2.53
CA PRO A 74 -14.34 -16.20 3.27
C PRO A 74 -14.36 -17.60 2.64
N ASN A 75 -13.32 -17.94 1.87
CA ASN A 75 -13.21 -19.27 1.30
C ASN A 75 -12.98 -20.27 2.45
N HIS A 76 -13.97 -21.14 2.65
CA HIS A 76 -13.84 -22.39 3.37
C HIS A 76 -12.75 -23.22 2.69
N GLU A 77 -11.66 -23.54 3.39
CA GLU A 77 -10.62 -24.45 2.88
C GLU A 77 -11.20 -25.87 2.71
N PRO A 78 -11.16 -26.50 1.53
CA PRO A 78 -11.22 -27.94 1.42
C PRO A 78 -9.80 -28.48 1.56
N THR A 79 -9.57 -29.21 2.64
CA THR A 79 -8.35 -29.99 2.90
C THR A 79 -8.06 -30.89 1.68
N LYS A 80 -6.89 -30.74 1.05
CA LYS A 80 -6.39 -31.70 0.06
C LYS A 80 -4.96 -32.10 0.39
N THR A 81 -4.77 -33.41 0.46
CA THR A 81 -3.56 -34.16 0.77
C THR A 81 -2.48 -34.04 -0.31
N PRO A 82 -1.20 -34.29 0.04
CA PRO A 82 -0.06 -33.89 -0.79
C PRO A 82 0.44 -35.04 -1.66
N GLU A 83 -0.21 -35.31 -2.80
CA GLU A 83 0.36 -36.21 -3.83
C GLU A 83 -0.08 -35.77 -5.23
N ASP A 84 0.57 -34.74 -5.80
CA ASP A 84 0.89 -34.70 -7.24
C ASP A 84 1.89 -33.57 -7.57
N LEU A 85 3.18 -33.85 -7.36
CA LEU A 85 4.28 -33.01 -7.86
C LEU A 85 4.72 -33.53 -9.24
N GLY A 86 3.91 -33.26 -10.26
CA GLY A 86 4.12 -33.66 -11.65
C GLY A 86 4.56 -32.51 -12.58
N ARG A 87 5.80 -32.02 -12.40
CA ARG A 87 6.71 -31.49 -13.44
C ARG A 87 6.08 -30.80 -14.68
N VAL A 88 5.98 -29.46 -14.65
CA VAL A 88 5.97 -28.65 -15.89
C VAL A 88 7.16 -27.69 -15.87
N LYS A 89 8.23 -28.09 -16.58
CA LYS A 89 9.34 -27.18 -16.94
C LYS A 89 8.87 -26.30 -18.11
N THR A 90 8.61 -25.03 -17.86
CA THR A 90 8.52 -24.02 -18.93
C THR A 90 9.79 -23.18 -18.94
N LYS A 91 10.57 -23.31 -20.02
CA LYS A 91 11.72 -22.46 -20.33
C LYS A 91 11.24 -21.01 -20.44
N THR A 92 11.76 -20.13 -19.60
CA THR A 92 11.54 -18.69 -19.71
C THR A 92 12.33 -18.13 -20.90
N ARG A 93 11.64 -17.73 -21.97
CA ARG A 93 12.17 -16.74 -22.91
C ARG A 93 11.91 -15.36 -22.31
N LYS A 94 12.91 -14.48 -22.37
CA LYS A 94 12.77 -13.05 -22.07
C LYS A 94 11.84 -12.43 -23.12
N GLY A 95 10.58 -12.24 -22.74
CA GLY A 95 9.54 -11.53 -23.48
C GLY A 95 8.50 -11.05 -22.47
N ASN A 96 7.88 -9.91 -22.73
CA ASN A 96 6.78 -9.37 -21.92
C ASN A 96 5.55 -10.29 -22.07
N ASP A 97 5.55 -11.43 -21.38
CA ASP A 97 4.40 -12.32 -21.34
C ASP A 97 3.37 -11.72 -20.39
N LEU A 98 2.24 -11.28 -20.94
CA LEU A 98 1.04 -10.94 -20.17
C LEU A 98 0.55 -12.22 -19.48
N ARG A 99 0.70 -12.28 -18.16
CA ARG A 99 0.19 -13.39 -17.34
C ARG A 99 -1.18 -13.01 -16.79
N LEU A 100 -2.20 -13.77 -17.16
CA LEU A 100 -3.50 -13.68 -16.51
C LEU A 100 -3.37 -14.24 -15.10
N LEU A 101 -3.65 -13.40 -14.11
CA LEU A 101 -3.65 -13.78 -12.70
C LEU A 101 -5.08 -14.08 -12.24
N PRO A 102 -5.30 -15.12 -11.42
CA PRO A 102 -6.59 -15.33 -10.77
C PRO A 102 -6.96 -14.10 -9.93
N CYS A 103 -8.16 -13.55 -10.12
CA CYS A 103 -8.67 -12.43 -9.33
C CYS A 103 -9.02 -12.90 -7.91
N THR A 104 -7.99 -13.13 -7.09
CA THR A 104 -8.10 -13.56 -5.69
C THR A 104 -7.25 -12.65 -4.82
N SER A 105 -7.69 -12.43 -3.58
CA SER A 105 -6.94 -11.61 -2.60
C SER A 105 -5.48 -12.05 -2.50
N LYS A 106 -5.22 -13.36 -2.42
CA LYS A 106 -3.88 -13.94 -2.33
C LYS A 106 -2.98 -13.63 -3.53
N ALA A 107 -3.54 -13.58 -4.75
CA ALA A 107 -2.76 -13.30 -5.96
C ALA A 107 -2.56 -11.79 -6.18
N MET A 108 -3.53 -10.97 -5.76
CA MET A 108 -3.51 -9.52 -5.95
C MET A 108 -2.67 -8.81 -4.89
N LEU A 109 -2.74 -9.25 -3.62
CA LEU A 109 -2.14 -8.55 -2.49
C LEU A 109 -0.65 -8.22 -2.70
N PRO A 110 0.24 -9.13 -3.16
CA PRO A 110 1.62 -8.80 -3.51
C PRO A 110 1.79 -7.59 -4.43
N PHE A 111 1.00 -7.53 -5.50
CA PHE A 111 1.05 -6.42 -6.46
C PHE A 111 0.59 -5.11 -5.82
N CYS A 112 -0.44 -5.18 -4.99
CA CYS A 112 -0.99 -4.03 -4.27
C CYS A 112 0.04 -3.44 -3.30
N LEU A 113 0.72 -4.31 -2.55
CA LEU A 113 1.80 -3.94 -1.63
C LEU A 113 2.96 -3.26 -2.35
N GLN A 114 3.38 -3.81 -3.50
CA GLN A 114 4.43 -3.22 -4.33
C GLN A 114 4.05 -1.85 -4.88
N LEU A 115 2.81 -1.70 -5.37
CA LEU A 115 2.32 -0.43 -5.88
C LEU A 115 2.27 0.63 -4.78
N MET A 116 1.70 0.30 -3.61
CA MET A 116 1.67 1.21 -2.47
C MET A 116 3.08 1.59 -2.01
N LEU A 117 4.02 0.62 -1.95
CA LEU A 117 5.41 0.88 -1.57
C LEU A 117 6.06 1.87 -2.54
N ALA A 118 5.85 1.71 -3.85
CA ALA A 118 6.36 2.63 -4.85
C ALA A 118 5.82 4.07 -4.64
N CYS A 119 4.53 4.21 -4.34
CA CYS A 119 3.91 5.51 -4.07
C CYS A 119 4.45 6.16 -2.79
N PHE A 120 4.46 5.43 -1.67
CA PHE A 120 4.92 5.98 -0.39
C PHE A 120 6.42 6.26 -0.38
N LYS A 121 7.23 5.49 -1.10
CA LYS A 121 8.68 5.70 -1.20
C LYS A 121 9.01 7.10 -1.72
N LEU A 122 8.32 7.59 -2.75
CA LEU A 122 8.58 8.93 -3.28
C LEU A 122 8.33 10.02 -2.23
N ARG A 123 7.23 9.89 -1.48
CA ARG A 123 6.81 10.87 -0.47
C ARG A 123 7.65 10.80 0.81
N ALA A 124 7.88 9.59 1.32
CA ALA A 124 8.61 9.31 2.55
C ALA A 124 10.06 9.81 2.51
N PHE A 125 10.67 9.91 1.32
CA PHE A 125 12.06 10.33 1.14
C PHE A 125 12.23 11.74 0.53
N THR A 126 11.18 12.58 0.52
CA THR A 126 11.32 14.02 0.23
C THR A 126 12.03 14.77 1.37
N ASP A 127 12.46 16.02 1.15
CA ASP A 127 13.13 16.82 2.20
C ASP A 127 12.20 17.17 3.38
N ASN A 128 10.88 17.17 3.15
CA ASN A 128 9.91 17.43 4.20
C ASN A 128 9.77 16.22 5.15
N ARG A 129 9.50 16.52 6.41
CA ARG A 129 9.16 15.51 7.43
C ARG A 129 7.77 14.95 7.15
N ASP A 130 7.69 13.64 6.95
CA ASP A 130 6.44 12.90 6.75
C ASP A 130 6.55 11.50 7.38
N ASP A 131 6.39 11.46 8.71
CA ASP A 131 6.55 10.23 9.51
C ASP A 131 5.47 9.19 9.16
N LEU A 132 4.28 9.63 8.76
CA LEU A 132 3.18 8.75 8.36
C LEU A 132 3.56 7.93 7.12
N SER A 133 4.03 8.61 6.07
CA SER A 133 4.47 7.96 4.85
C SER A 133 5.67 7.05 5.11
N LEU A 134 6.62 7.50 5.93
CA LEU A 134 7.80 6.72 6.30
C LEU A 134 7.43 5.46 7.11
N GLY A 135 6.49 5.56 8.03
CA GLY A 135 5.95 4.41 8.76
C GLY A 135 5.19 3.42 7.87
N HIS A 136 4.43 3.91 6.88
CA HIS A 136 3.81 3.03 5.88
C HIS A 136 4.86 2.29 5.03
N VAL A 137 5.97 2.94 4.66
CA VAL A 137 7.09 2.26 4.01
C VAL A 137 7.65 1.14 4.90
N VAL A 138 7.86 1.39 6.20
CA VAL A 138 8.33 0.35 7.15
C VAL A 138 7.38 -0.84 7.20
N VAL A 139 6.06 -0.61 7.31
CA VAL A 139 5.07 -1.69 7.33
C VAL A 139 5.13 -2.53 6.05
N LEU A 140 5.19 -1.88 4.89
CA LEU A 140 5.19 -2.54 3.58
C LEU A 140 6.49 -3.31 3.30
N LEU A 141 7.63 -2.81 3.78
CA LEU A 141 8.94 -3.44 3.60
C LEU A 141 9.06 -4.84 4.23
N GLN A 142 8.20 -5.17 5.20
CA GLN A 142 8.14 -6.51 5.76
C GLN A 142 7.85 -7.57 4.69
N TYR A 143 7.06 -7.24 3.66
CA TYR A 143 6.74 -8.14 2.56
C TYR A 143 7.96 -8.50 1.71
N ASP A 144 8.86 -7.53 1.51
CA ASP A 144 10.06 -7.68 0.69
C ASP A 144 11.28 -8.13 1.49
N TRP A 145 11.13 -8.41 2.79
CA TRP A 145 12.25 -8.86 3.61
C TRP A 145 12.80 -10.21 3.11
N PRO A 146 14.13 -10.39 2.99
CA PRO A 146 15.21 -9.46 3.36
C PRO A 146 15.65 -8.48 2.25
N HIS A 147 15.15 -8.62 1.01
CA HIS A 147 15.54 -7.75 -0.11
C HIS A 147 15.26 -6.25 0.13
N GLY A 148 14.24 -5.95 0.94
CA GLY A 148 13.87 -4.59 1.34
C GLY A 148 14.79 -3.94 2.38
N GLU A 149 15.76 -4.67 2.97
CA GLU A 149 16.60 -4.21 4.08
C GLU A 149 17.36 -2.91 3.78
N MET A 150 17.94 -2.79 2.59
CA MET A 150 18.69 -1.58 2.22
C MET A 150 17.80 -0.32 2.19
N LEU A 151 16.52 -0.47 1.85
CA LEU A 151 15.56 0.63 1.88
C LEU A 151 15.07 0.92 3.31
N PHE A 152 14.95 -0.13 4.14
CA PHE A 152 14.65 0.01 5.56
C PHE A 152 15.74 0.80 6.29
N LEU A 153 17.03 0.46 6.08
CA LEU A 153 18.14 1.19 6.69
C LEU A 153 18.16 2.67 6.28
N LYS A 154 17.81 3.00 5.03
CA LYS A 154 17.64 4.39 4.60
C LYS A 154 16.51 5.10 5.35
N ALA A 155 15.42 4.40 5.65
CA ALA A 155 14.32 4.94 6.45
C ALA A 155 14.79 5.20 7.90
N VAL A 156 15.55 4.27 8.47
CA VAL A 156 16.17 4.40 9.80
C VAL A 156 17.13 5.59 9.85
N ASP A 157 18.02 5.74 8.86
CA ASP A 157 18.92 6.90 8.77
C ASP A 157 18.14 8.23 8.75
N LYS A 158 17.04 8.28 7.99
CA LYS A 158 16.16 9.46 7.95
C LYS A 158 15.52 9.73 9.32
N ILE A 159 15.06 8.70 10.02
CA ILE A 159 14.53 8.81 11.39
C ILE A 159 15.61 9.36 12.34
N CYS A 160 16.84 8.85 12.24
CA CYS A 160 17.98 9.34 13.03
C CYS A 160 18.25 10.81 12.78
N GLN A 161 18.25 11.25 11.51
CA GLN A 161 18.42 12.66 11.14
C GLN A 161 17.30 13.56 11.69
N GLN A 162 16.08 13.04 11.80
CA GLN A 162 14.93 13.77 12.35
C GLN A 162 14.93 13.82 13.89
N GLY A 163 15.66 12.92 14.56
CA GLY A 163 15.76 12.82 16.03
C GLY A 163 14.48 12.37 16.73
N SER A 164 13.37 12.25 16.00
CA SER A 164 12.08 11.78 16.50
C SER A 164 11.29 11.14 15.38
N PHE A 165 10.43 10.20 15.73
CA PHE A 165 9.56 9.51 14.78
C PHE A 165 8.23 9.16 15.45
N GLN A 166 7.13 9.56 14.80
CA GLN A 166 5.78 9.33 15.27
C GLN A 166 5.02 8.43 14.30
N TYR A 167 4.56 7.27 14.80
CA TYR A 167 3.78 6.34 13.99
C TYR A 167 2.93 5.42 14.87
N GLU A 168 1.66 5.79 15.08
CA GLU A 168 0.73 5.07 15.97
C GLU A 168 0.38 3.66 15.49
N ASN A 169 0.59 3.39 14.19
CA ASN A 169 0.31 2.10 13.56
C ASN A 169 1.44 1.08 13.70
N PHE A 170 2.55 1.43 14.34
CA PHE A 170 3.73 0.57 14.47
C PHE A 170 3.39 -0.77 15.11
N PHE A 171 2.85 -0.75 16.33
CA PHE A 171 2.49 -1.97 17.06
C PHE A 171 1.26 -2.67 16.49
N ASN A 172 0.53 -2.07 15.55
CA ASN A 172 -0.58 -2.75 14.89
C ASN A 172 -0.06 -3.74 13.85
N TYR A 173 0.98 -3.35 13.10
CA TYR A 173 1.35 -4.04 11.84
C TYR A 173 2.82 -4.46 11.70
N VAL A 174 3.77 -3.93 12.49
CA VAL A 174 5.19 -4.30 12.40
C VAL A 174 5.49 -5.50 13.29
N THR A 175 5.75 -6.66 12.70
CA THR A 175 5.95 -7.95 13.40
C THR A 175 7.31 -8.59 13.09
N ASN A 176 8.04 -8.09 12.09
CA ASN A 176 9.37 -8.56 11.74
C ASN A 176 10.37 -8.26 12.88
N ILE A 177 11.07 -9.31 13.36
CA ILE A 177 11.95 -9.23 14.53
C ILE A 177 13.12 -8.27 14.31
N ASP A 178 13.80 -8.38 13.17
CA ASP A 178 14.96 -7.53 12.85
C ASP A 178 14.58 -6.03 12.88
N MET A 179 13.40 -5.69 12.33
CA MET A 179 12.88 -4.32 12.40
C MET A 179 12.55 -3.89 13.84
N LEU A 180 11.94 -4.77 14.64
CA LEU A 180 11.61 -4.46 16.03
C LEU A 180 12.88 -4.21 16.87
N GLU A 181 13.93 -5.01 16.64
CA GLU A 181 15.23 -4.85 17.29
C GLU A 181 15.85 -3.50 16.93
N GLU A 182 15.82 -3.11 15.66
CA GLU A 182 16.36 -1.82 15.21
C GLU A 182 15.63 -0.64 15.88
N PHE A 183 14.29 -0.67 15.93
CA PHE A 183 13.51 0.36 16.62
C PHE A 183 13.73 0.36 18.14
N ALA A 184 14.00 -0.80 18.76
CA ALA A 184 14.40 -0.86 20.15
C ALA A 184 15.79 -0.22 20.36
N TYR A 185 16.73 -0.48 19.46
CA TYR A 185 18.08 0.08 19.47
C TYR A 185 18.07 1.61 19.34
N LEU A 186 17.28 2.19 18.43
CA LEU A 186 17.19 3.65 18.24
C LEU A 186 16.87 4.44 19.53
N ARG A 187 16.15 3.84 20.47
CA ARG A 187 15.78 4.49 21.73
C ARG A 187 16.91 4.46 22.78
N THR A 188 17.92 3.62 22.57
CA THR A 188 19.08 3.49 23.46
C THR A 188 20.03 4.69 23.35
N PRO A 189 20.90 4.93 24.35
CA PRO A 189 21.99 5.91 24.22
C PRO A 189 22.89 5.68 23.02
N GLU A 190 23.17 4.42 22.69
CA GLU A 190 24.05 4.00 21.59
C GLU A 190 23.38 4.20 20.22
N GLY A 191 22.07 3.99 20.13
CA GLY A 191 21.26 4.22 18.94
C GLY A 191 20.78 5.67 18.72
N GLY A 192 21.30 6.63 19.50
CA GLY A 192 21.05 8.06 19.27
C GLY A 192 19.93 8.69 20.09
N ARG A 193 19.29 7.95 21.01
CA ARG A 193 18.19 8.43 21.89
C ARG A 193 17.03 9.04 21.12
N ILE A 194 16.67 8.42 19.99
CA ILE A 194 15.57 8.89 19.14
C ILE A 194 14.25 8.89 19.93
N GLN A 195 13.49 9.99 19.83
CA GLN A 195 12.16 10.09 20.44
C GLN A 195 11.14 9.31 19.59
N LEU A 196 10.76 8.12 20.06
CA LEU A 196 9.80 7.25 19.38
C LEU A 196 8.40 7.36 20.01
N GLU A 197 7.45 7.90 19.24
CA GLU A 197 6.03 8.02 19.58
C GLU A 197 5.21 6.99 18.81
N LEU A 198 5.31 5.73 19.25
CA LEU A 198 4.71 4.57 18.58
C LEU A 198 3.39 4.10 19.23
N LEU A 199 3.10 4.58 20.44
CA LEU A 199 1.90 4.23 21.19
C LEU A 199 0.84 5.33 20.98
N PRO A 200 -0.42 4.97 20.70
CA PRO A 200 -1.48 5.95 20.56
C PRO A 200 -1.64 6.76 21.85
N ASN A 201 -1.90 8.07 21.72
CA ASN A 201 -2.16 9.02 22.80
C ASN A 201 -0.98 9.49 23.67
N GLN A 202 0.29 9.23 23.31
CA GLN A 202 1.43 9.78 24.08
C GLN A 202 1.63 11.30 23.89
N GLY A 203 1.28 11.85 22.73
CA GLY A 203 1.47 13.28 22.42
C GLY A 203 0.60 14.25 23.24
N MET A 204 -0.56 13.80 23.74
CA MET A 204 -1.48 14.63 24.55
C MET A 204 -1.07 14.76 26.01
N LEU A 205 -0.35 13.79 26.57
CA LEU A 205 0.15 13.86 27.96
C LEU A 205 1.44 14.68 28.08
N ILE A 206 2.28 14.71 27.05
CA ILE A 206 3.60 15.36 27.14
C ILE A 206 3.47 16.89 27.11
N LYS A 207 2.44 17.45 26.44
CA LYS A 207 2.22 18.91 26.40
C LYS A 207 1.73 19.53 27.72
N HIS A 208 1.20 18.74 28.66
CA HIS A 208 0.63 19.26 29.90
C HIS A 208 1.37 18.88 31.19
N HIS A 209 2.35 17.96 31.16
CA HIS A 209 2.96 17.46 32.40
C HIS A 209 4.40 17.92 32.61
N THR A 210 4.54 18.83 33.58
CA THR A 210 5.76 19.12 34.33
C THR A 210 6.52 17.83 34.67
N VAL A 211 7.83 17.84 34.42
CA VAL A 211 8.77 16.75 34.72
C VAL A 211 8.73 16.42 36.21
N THR A 212 7.94 15.41 36.57
CA THR A 212 7.96 14.80 37.90
C THR A 212 8.68 13.46 37.81
N ARG A 213 9.63 13.24 38.73
CA ARG A 213 10.50 12.06 38.80
C ARG A 213 9.68 10.79 39.09
N GLY A 214 9.04 10.23 38.06
CA GLY A 214 8.23 9.00 38.16
C GLY A 214 7.51 8.65 36.86
N ILE A 215 7.04 9.66 36.12
CA ILE A 215 6.26 9.47 34.88
C ILE A 215 7.13 8.91 33.73
N THR A 216 8.38 9.34 33.63
CA THR A 216 9.31 8.89 32.58
C THR A 216 9.73 7.42 32.71
N LYS A 217 9.68 6.85 33.92
CA LYS A 217 9.90 5.41 34.11
C LYS A 217 8.72 4.60 33.58
N GLY A 218 7.48 5.06 33.81
CA GLY A 218 6.27 4.45 33.26
C GLY A 218 6.31 4.37 31.74
N VAL A 219 6.65 5.49 31.07
CA VAL A 219 6.74 5.54 29.60
C VAL A 219 7.79 4.58 29.02
N LYS A 220 8.92 4.39 29.71
CA LYS A 220 9.95 3.42 29.29
C LYS A 220 9.48 1.98 29.48
N GLU A 221 8.79 1.70 30.57
CA GLU A 221 8.26 0.36 30.86
C GLU A 221 7.11 -0.01 29.92
N ASP A 222 6.23 0.94 29.62
CA ASP A 222 5.14 0.75 28.65
C ASP A 222 5.68 0.41 27.27
N PHE A 223 6.75 1.09 26.84
CA PHE A 223 7.42 0.79 25.57
C PHE A 223 8.03 -0.62 25.57
N ARG A 224 8.73 -1.00 26.64
CA ARG A 224 9.31 -2.35 26.78
C ARG A 224 8.24 -3.42 26.70
N LEU A 225 7.16 -3.27 27.47
CA LEU A 225 6.03 -4.21 27.47
C LEU A 225 5.32 -4.26 26.11
N ALA A 226 5.20 -3.13 25.41
CA ALA A 226 4.64 -3.09 24.05
C ALA A 226 5.53 -3.84 23.05
N MET A 227 6.85 -3.66 23.12
CA MET A 227 7.81 -4.41 22.30
C MET A 227 7.75 -5.91 22.58
N GLU A 228 7.74 -6.34 23.85
CA GLU A 228 7.63 -7.76 24.21
C GLU A 228 6.35 -8.41 23.69
N ARG A 229 5.23 -7.70 23.83
CA ARG A 229 3.95 -8.13 23.24
C ARG A 229 4.05 -8.23 21.72
N GLN A 230 4.72 -7.29 21.07
CA GLN A 230 4.85 -7.30 19.62
C GLN A 230 5.75 -8.43 19.12
N VAL A 231 6.86 -8.72 19.81
CA VAL A 231 7.73 -9.87 19.50
C VAL A 231 6.98 -11.19 19.62
N SER A 232 6.03 -11.32 20.56
CA SER A 232 5.18 -12.52 20.66
C SER A 232 4.32 -12.78 19.41
N ARG A 233 4.12 -11.75 18.56
CA ARG A 233 3.37 -11.82 17.31
C ARG A 233 4.22 -12.16 16.09
N CYS A 234 5.54 -12.40 16.23
CA CYS A 234 6.43 -12.70 15.10
C CYS A 234 6.00 -13.94 14.28
N GLY A 235 5.21 -14.86 14.87
CA GLY A 235 4.65 -16.01 14.18
C GLY A 235 3.33 -15.75 13.43
N GLU A 236 2.78 -14.54 13.48
CA GLU A 236 1.57 -14.19 12.73
C GLU A 236 1.80 -14.32 11.22
N ASN A 237 0.75 -14.70 10.48
CA ASN A 237 0.82 -14.72 9.03
C ASN A 237 0.97 -13.29 8.49
N LEU A 238 2.14 -12.98 7.94
CA LEU A 238 2.47 -11.64 7.43
C LEU A 238 1.47 -11.16 6.37
N LEU A 239 1.05 -12.02 5.43
CA LEU A 239 0.06 -11.63 4.42
C LEU A 239 -1.27 -11.24 5.06
N SER A 240 -1.70 -11.95 6.11
CA SER A 240 -2.90 -11.58 6.87
C SER A 240 -2.73 -10.25 7.63
N VAL A 241 -1.54 -9.97 8.18
CA VAL A 241 -1.23 -8.69 8.83
C VAL A 241 -1.30 -7.54 7.81
N LEU A 242 -0.64 -7.69 6.67
CA LEU A 242 -0.60 -6.68 5.62
C LEU A 242 -1.96 -6.49 4.94
N HIS A 243 -2.73 -7.56 4.78
CA HIS A 243 -4.12 -7.47 4.31
C HIS A 243 -4.99 -6.62 5.26
N ARG A 244 -4.89 -6.84 6.58
CA ARG A 244 -5.57 -6.01 7.58
C ARG A 244 -5.11 -4.56 7.51
N PHE A 245 -3.82 -4.32 7.36
CA PHE A 245 -3.28 -2.97 7.15
C PHE A 245 -3.93 -2.28 5.94
N CYS A 246 -3.99 -2.94 4.79
CA CYS A 246 -4.61 -2.38 3.58
C CYS A 246 -6.11 -2.06 3.78
N ILE A 247 -6.84 -2.87 4.53
CA ILE A 247 -8.28 -2.68 4.75
C ILE A 247 -8.57 -1.62 5.81
N ASN A 248 -7.89 -1.70 6.96
CA ASN A 248 -8.17 -0.85 8.11
C ASN A 248 -7.67 0.58 7.89
N GLU A 249 -6.47 0.70 7.32
CA GLU A 249 -5.87 2.01 7.05
C GLU A 249 -6.25 2.56 5.67
N LYS A 250 -7.21 1.92 4.97
CA LYS A 250 -7.55 2.25 3.57
C LYS A 250 -7.78 3.74 3.36
N ILE A 251 -8.49 4.41 4.28
CA ILE A 251 -8.85 5.83 4.14
C ILE A 251 -7.59 6.69 4.21
N ILE A 252 -6.74 6.43 5.20
CA ILE A 252 -5.50 7.18 5.43
C ILE A 252 -4.51 6.90 4.29
N ILE A 253 -4.39 5.65 3.86
CA ILE A 253 -3.56 5.25 2.71
C ILE A 253 -4.01 6.03 1.48
N ILE A 254 -5.30 5.97 1.18
CA ILE A 254 -5.94 6.66 0.06
C ILE A 254 -5.63 8.16 0.12
N GLN A 255 -5.89 8.84 1.24
CA GLN A 255 -5.60 10.27 1.44
C GLN A 255 -4.10 10.63 1.37
N SER A 256 -3.22 9.68 1.63
CA SER A 256 -1.77 9.90 1.66
C SER A 256 -1.10 9.63 0.31
N LEU A 257 -1.85 9.09 -0.65
CA LEU A 257 -1.40 8.88 -2.02
C LEU A 257 -1.55 10.18 -2.84
N PRO A 258 -0.60 10.47 -3.76
CA PRO A 258 -0.67 11.63 -4.63
C PRO A 258 -1.85 11.58 -5.63
#